data_AF-G6EAK5-F1
#
_entry.id   AF-G6EAK5-F1
#
_cell.length_a   1.000
_cell.length_b   1.000
_cell.length_c   1.000
_cell.angle_alpha   90.00
_cell.angle_beta   90.00
_cell.angle_gamma   90.00
#
_symmetry.space_group_name_H-M   'P 1'
#
loop_
_entity.id
_entity.type
_entity.pdbx_description
1 polymer ?
#
loop_
_entity_poly.entity_id
_entity_poly.type
_entity_poly.pdbx_seq_one_letter_code
_entity_poly.pdbx_strand_id
1 'polypeptide(L)'
;MKEERKRLARLKRLEKIRAIAKQTAALESAQAESTLTQLRALSDRTRQMASDYASRREMTDGGSLHQVGRFVSGLQALTKTTDGDAIRAQSIADAKQRLLAEAERRRAAIEERALLQERMIAKAGQTPALGSRKGSGTDLE
;
A
#
# COMPACT_ATOMS: atom_id res chain seq x y z
N MET A 1 27.71 -24.41 9.06
CA MET A 1 27.59 -23.40 10.15
C MET A 1 28.00 -21.97 9.78
N LYS A 2 29.26 -21.64 9.45
CA LYS A 2 29.70 -20.24 9.22
C LYS A 2 29.07 -19.60 7.96
N GLU A 3 28.97 -20.36 6.87
CA GLU A 3 28.35 -19.91 5.62
C GLU A 3 26.83 -19.75 5.70
N GLU A 4 26.14 -20.65 6.43
CA GLU A 4 24.68 -20.54 6.66
C GLU A 4 24.33 -19.29 7.47
N ARG A 5 25.16 -18.94 8.47
CA ARG A 5 25.01 -17.69 9.23
C ARG A 5 25.23 -16.45 8.35
N LYS A 6 26.21 -16.47 7.43
CA LYS A 6 26.40 -15.38 6.43
C LYS A 6 25.19 -15.27 5.50
N ARG A 7 24.63 -16.39 5.05
CA ARG A 7 23.42 -16.43 4.21
C ARG A 7 22.21 -15.84 4.94
N LEU A 8 22.02 -16.19 6.21
CA LEU A 8 20.97 -15.61 7.06
C LEU A 8 21.15 -14.09 7.22
N ALA A 9 22.37 -13.62 7.48
CA ALA A 9 22.65 -12.18 7.58
C ALA A 9 22.30 -11.44 6.28
N ARG A 10 22.60 -12.03 5.11
CA ARG A 10 22.21 -11.47 3.81
C ARG A 10 20.69 -11.43 3.63
N LEU A 11 19.98 -12.47 4.05
CA LEU A 11 18.51 -12.51 4.01
C LEU A 11 17.89 -11.43 4.91
N LYS A 12 18.36 -11.26 6.16
CA LYS A 12 17.88 -10.21 7.06
C LYS A 12 18.14 -8.80 6.51
N ARG A 13 19.28 -8.56 5.85
CA ARG A 13 19.54 -7.28 5.16
C ARG A 13 18.56 -7.05 4.00
N LEU A 14 18.30 -8.08 3.20
CA LEU A 14 17.34 -7.99 2.09
C LEU A 14 15.92 -7.75 2.59
N GLU A 15 15.53 -8.42 3.68
CA GLU A 15 14.25 -8.21 4.35
C GLU A 15 14.09 -6.74 4.79
N LYS A 16 15.12 -6.15 5.42
CA LYS A 16 15.12 -4.74 5.80
C LYS A 16 14.92 -3.80 4.60
N ILE A 17 15.62 -4.05 3.49
CA ILE A 17 15.45 -3.29 2.24
C ILE A 17 14.01 -3.44 1.71
N ARG A 18 13.44 -4.65 1.74
CA ARG A 18 12.06 -4.89 1.31
C ARG A 18 11.03 -4.26 2.24
N ALA A 19 11.30 -4.18 3.54
CA ALA A 19 10.46 -3.48 4.50
C ALA A 19 10.40 -1.97 4.21
N ILE A 20 11.55 -1.35 3.92
CA ILE A 20 11.61 0.06 3.48
C ILE A 20 10.83 0.24 2.17
N ALA A 21 11.03 -0.63 1.19
CA ALA A 21 10.30 -0.56 -0.08
C ALA A 21 8.78 -0.70 0.10
N LYS A 22 8.32 -1.62 0.98
CA LYS A 22 6.90 -1.73 1.37
C LYS A 22 6.41 -0.43 1.99
N GLN A 23 7.16 0.16 2.91
CA GLN A 23 6.78 1.40 3.59
C GLN A 23 6.65 2.56 2.59
N THR A 24 7.59 2.71 1.66
CA THR A 24 7.51 3.71 0.59
C THR A 24 6.28 3.48 -0.28
N ALA A 25 6.02 2.24 -0.73
CA ALA A 25 4.84 1.92 -1.52
C ALA A 25 3.53 2.22 -0.77
N ALA A 26 3.50 1.99 0.54
CA ALA A 26 2.34 2.29 1.39
C ALA A 26 2.07 3.80 1.48
N LEU A 27 3.12 4.60 1.67
CA LEU A 27 3.01 6.07 1.68
C LEU A 27 2.52 6.60 0.34
N GLU A 28 3.08 6.10 -0.77
CA GLU A 28 2.66 6.51 -2.12
C GLU A 28 1.21 6.12 -2.41
N SER A 29 0.76 4.93 -1.98
CA SER A 29 -0.64 4.50 -2.10
C SER A 29 -1.57 5.41 -1.30
N ALA A 30 -1.24 5.68 -0.03
CA ALA A 30 -2.03 6.56 0.82
C ALA A 30 -2.12 8.00 0.26
N GLN A 31 -1.03 8.52 -0.30
CA GLN A 31 -1.03 9.84 -0.94
C GLN A 31 -1.91 9.87 -2.20
N ALA A 32 -1.89 8.82 -3.01
CA ALA A 32 -2.74 8.71 -4.20
C ALA A 32 -4.24 8.62 -3.82
N GLU A 33 -4.56 7.82 -2.80
CA GLU A 33 -5.94 7.72 -2.27
C GLU A 33 -6.43 9.04 -1.66
N SER A 34 -5.57 9.76 -0.94
CA SER A 34 -5.89 11.09 -0.41
C SER A 34 -6.20 12.08 -1.53
N THR A 35 -5.37 12.09 -2.58
CA THR A 35 -5.60 12.94 -3.77
C THR A 35 -6.93 12.63 -4.44
N LEU A 36 -7.23 11.34 -4.65
CA LEU A 36 -8.51 10.90 -5.22
C LEU A 36 -9.70 11.38 -4.38
N THR A 37 -9.60 11.23 -3.06
CA THR A 37 -10.64 11.66 -2.12
C THR A 37 -10.87 13.16 -2.19
N GLN A 38 -9.80 13.96 -2.26
CA GLN A 38 -9.89 15.42 -2.39
C GLN A 38 -10.54 15.83 -3.71
N LEU A 39 -10.18 15.19 -4.83
CA LEU A 39 -10.78 15.49 -6.13
C LEU A 39 -12.26 15.14 -6.20
N ARG A 40 -12.67 14.00 -5.63
CA ARG A 40 -14.09 13.64 -5.51
C ARG A 40 -14.86 14.64 -4.67
N ALA A 41 -14.34 15.00 -3.49
CA ALA A 41 -14.97 15.99 -2.63
C ALA A 41 -15.06 17.38 -3.31
N LEU A 42 -14.07 17.76 -4.09
CA LEU A 42 -14.09 19.00 -4.87
C LEU A 42 -15.15 18.95 -5.97
N SER A 43 -15.26 17.85 -6.70
CA SER A 43 -16.29 17.66 -7.72
C SER A 43 -17.69 17.76 -7.12
N ASP A 44 -17.94 17.03 -6.03
CA ASP A 44 -19.23 17.02 -5.32
C ASP A 44 -19.61 18.43 -4.84
N ARG A 45 -18.66 19.15 -4.23
CA ARG A 45 -18.89 20.54 -3.79
C ARG A 45 -19.20 21.46 -4.96
N THR A 46 -18.49 21.31 -6.08
CA THR A 46 -18.70 22.15 -7.28
C THR A 46 -20.06 21.86 -7.91
N ARG A 47 -20.47 20.59 -7.94
CA ARG A 47 -21.81 20.18 -8.39
C ARG A 47 -22.91 20.73 -7.50
N GLN A 48 -22.73 20.67 -6.17
CA GLN A 48 -23.68 21.25 -5.22
C GLN A 48 -23.82 22.76 -5.44
N MET A 49 -22.71 23.49 -5.54
CA MET A 49 -22.73 24.92 -5.83
C MET A 49 -23.46 25.22 -7.15
N ALA A 50 -23.17 24.48 -8.22
CA ALA A 50 -23.84 24.68 -9.50
C ALA A 50 -25.37 24.50 -9.38
N SER A 51 -25.82 23.48 -8.66
CA SER A 51 -27.24 23.23 -8.39
C SER A 51 -27.87 24.36 -7.55
N ASP A 52 -27.20 24.78 -6.49
CA ASP A 52 -27.70 25.82 -5.59
C ASP A 52 -27.91 27.13 -6.36
N TYR A 53 -26.93 27.55 -7.15
CA TYR A 53 -27.05 28.75 -7.97
C TYR A 53 -28.07 28.62 -9.11
N ALA A 54 -28.18 27.45 -9.73
CA ALA A 54 -29.20 27.20 -10.76
C ALA A 54 -30.63 27.23 -10.22
N SER A 55 -30.82 26.89 -8.94
CA SER A 55 -32.14 26.88 -8.29
C SER A 55 -32.64 28.26 -7.87
N ARG A 56 -31.76 29.28 -7.85
CA ARG A 56 -32.12 30.65 -7.40
C ARG A 56 -33.08 31.31 -8.39
N ARG A 57 -34.18 31.85 -7.87
CA ARG A 57 -35.21 32.56 -8.66
C ARG A 57 -35.30 34.06 -8.38
N GLU A 58 -34.54 34.56 -7.41
CA GLU A 58 -34.65 35.92 -6.88
C GLU A 58 -33.90 36.98 -7.71
N MET A 59 -33.76 36.80 -9.03
CA MET A 59 -33.03 37.75 -9.86
C MET A 59 -33.89 38.95 -10.18
N THR A 60 -33.40 40.15 -9.88
CA THR A 60 -34.14 41.42 -10.04
C THR A 60 -34.19 41.91 -11.48
N ASP A 61 -33.25 41.50 -12.33
CA ASP A 61 -33.19 41.87 -13.75
C ASP A 61 -32.56 40.78 -14.64
N GLY A 62 -32.62 40.99 -15.96
CA GLY A 62 -32.07 40.07 -16.95
C GLY A 62 -30.54 40.00 -16.97
N GLY A 63 -29.85 41.07 -16.56
CA GLY A 63 -28.38 41.10 -16.48
C GLY A 63 -27.86 40.16 -15.39
N SER A 64 -28.48 40.22 -14.22
CA SER A 64 -28.23 39.36 -13.07
C SER A 64 -28.51 37.89 -13.42
N LEU A 65 -29.62 37.63 -14.11
CA LEU A 65 -29.94 36.29 -14.61
C LEU A 65 -28.86 35.75 -15.57
N HIS A 66 -28.40 36.58 -16.52
CA HIS A 66 -27.34 36.19 -17.45
C HIS A 66 -26.01 35.92 -16.73
N GLN A 67 -25.66 36.72 -15.71
CA GLN A 67 -24.45 36.51 -14.90
C GLN A 67 -24.49 35.17 -14.16
N VAL A 68 -25.63 34.85 -13.51
CA VAL A 68 -25.82 33.55 -12.83
C VAL A 68 -25.74 32.39 -13.82
N GLY A 69 -26.36 32.51 -15.00
CA GLY A 69 -26.29 31.49 -16.05
C GLY A 69 -24.86 31.20 -16.52
N ARG A 70 -24.04 32.25 -16.73
CA ARG A 70 -22.61 32.10 -17.06
C ARG A 70 -21.82 31.45 -15.93
N PHE A 71 -22.09 31.84 -14.69
CA PHE A 71 -21.42 31.28 -13.52
C PHE A 71 -21.72 29.78 -13.36
N VAL A 72 -22.99 29.39 -13.42
CA VAL A 72 -23.41 27.98 -13.40
C VAL A 72 -22.76 27.18 -14.53
N SER A 73 -22.72 27.74 -15.73
CA SER A 73 -22.07 27.09 -16.89
C SER A 73 -20.57 26.89 -16.64
N GLY A 74 -19.90 27.87 -16.02
CA GLY A 74 -18.50 27.76 -15.59
C GLY A 74 -18.29 26.67 -14.54
N LEU A 75 -19.15 26.58 -13.53
CA LEU A 75 -19.09 25.52 -12.51
C LEU A 75 -19.33 24.13 -13.11
N GLN A 76 -20.24 24.00 -14.08
CA GLN A 76 -20.46 22.74 -14.79
C GLN A 76 -19.25 22.33 -15.62
N ALA A 77 -18.58 23.27 -16.28
CA ALA A 77 -17.33 23.01 -16.99
C ALA A 77 -16.21 22.57 -16.03
N LEU A 78 -16.08 23.23 -14.87
CA LEU A 78 -15.13 22.85 -13.84
C LEU A 78 -15.41 21.44 -13.30
N THR A 79 -16.68 21.13 -13.01
CA THR A 79 -17.11 19.79 -12.56
C THR A 79 -16.67 18.70 -13.54
N LYS A 80 -16.88 18.90 -14.85
CA LYS A 80 -16.46 17.94 -15.88
C LYS A 80 -14.95 17.73 -15.89
N THR A 81 -14.17 18.80 -15.75
CA THR A 81 -12.71 18.71 -15.68
C THR A 81 -12.27 17.96 -14.42
N THR A 82 -12.81 18.31 -13.25
CA THR A 82 -12.48 17.65 -11.98
C THR A 82 -12.93 16.19 -11.94
N ASP A 83 -14.05 15.83 -12.55
CA ASP A 83 -14.46 14.43 -12.73
C ASP A 83 -13.44 13.66 -13.59
N GLY A 84 -12.98 14.27 -14.69
CA GLY A 84 -11.91 13.72 -15.50
C GLY A 84 -10.60 13.53 -14.71
N ASP A 85 -10.27 14.48 -13.83
CA ASP A 85 -9.10 14.41 -12.97
C ASP A 85 -9.24 13.31 -11.91
N ALA A 86 -10.42 13.17 -11.32
CA ALA A 86 -10.74 12.12 -10.36
C ALA A 86 -10.63 10.71 -10.99
N ILE A 87 -11.08 10.53 -12.24
CA ILE A 87 -10.90 9.26 -12.96
C ILE A 87 -9.41 8.93 -13.15
N ARG A 88 -8.58 9.92 -13.51
CA ARG A 88 -7.13 9.73 -13.64
C ARG A 88 -6.48 9.46 -12.27
N ALA A 89 -6.89 10.16 -11.23
CA ALA A 89 -6.41 9.91 -9.87
C ALA A 89 -6.79 8.51 -9.38
N GLN A 90 -7.97 8.01 -9.78
CA GLN A 90 -8.40 6.65 -9.46
C GLN A 90 -7.50 5.61 -10.11
N SER A 91 -7.20 5.74 -11.40
CA SER A 91 -6.30 4.80 -12.07
C SER A 91 -4.88 4.80 -11.47
N ILE A 92 -4.40 5.97 -11.02
CA ILE A 92 -3.13 6.08 -10.29
C ILE A 92 -3.21 5.41 -8.92
N ALA A 93 -4.27 5.66 -8.14
CA ALA A 93 -4.48 5.04 -6.84
C ALA A 93 -4.54 3.51 -6.94
N ASP A 94 -5.30 2.98 -7.89
CA ASP A 94 -5.41 1.55 -8.16
C ASP A 94 -4.04 0.93 -8.53
N ALA A 95 -3.26 1.64 -9.36
CA ALA A 95 -1.91 1.20 -9.73
C ALA A 95 -0.97 1.18 -8.51
N LYS A 96 -1.03 2.19 -7.63
CA LYS A 96 -0.22 2.26 -6.41
C LYS A 96 -0.63 1.17 -5.39
N GLN A 97 -1.91 0.88 -5.25
CA GLN A 97 -2.39 -0.22 -4.43
C GLN A 97 -1.86 -1.59 -4.91
N ARG A 98 -1.84 -1.81 -6.24
CA ARG A 98 -1.24 -3.04 -6.81
C ARG A 98 0.25 -3.14 -6.50
N LEU A 99 0.99 -2.04 -6.64
CA LEU A 99 2.41 -2.00 -6.32
C LEU A 99 2.67 -2.26 -4.83
N LEU A 100 1.83 -1.73 -3.94
CA LEU A 100 1.88 -2.04 -2.52
C LEU A 100 1.67 -3.53 -2.28
N ALA A 101 0.62 -4.13 -2.85
CA ALA A 101 0.34 -5.56 -2.71
C ALA A 101 1.49 -6.44 -3.25
N GLU A 102 2.16 -6.03 -4.33
CA GLU A 102 3.38 -6.69 -4.82
C GLU A 102 4.56 -6.55 -3.84
N ALA A 103 4.78 -5.36 -3.29
CA ALA A 103 5.85 -5.12 -2.32
C ALA A 103 5.64 -5.95 -1.05
N GLU A 104 4.40 -6.08 -0.58
CA GLU A 104 4.02 -6.93 0.55
C GLU A 104 4.32 -8.41 0.28
N ARG A 105 3.87 -8.94 -0.87
CA ARG A 105 4.17 -10.32 -1.27
C ARG A 105 5.68 -10.59 -1.35
N ARG A 106 6.45 -9.64 -1.92
CA ARG A 106 7.91 -9.73 -2.00
C ARG A 106 8.58 -9.72 -0.63
N ARG A 107 8.10 -8.89 0.32
CA ARG A 107 8.60 -8.89 1.70
C ARG A 107 8.31 -10.23 2.38
N ALA A 108 7.07 -10.70 2.32
CA ALA A 108 6.64 -11.95 2.94
C ALA A 108 7.47 -13.15 2.46
N ALA A 109 7.74 -13.24 1.15
CA ALA A 109 8.57 -14.32 0.58
C ALA A 109 10.01 -14.31 1.11
N ILE A 110 10.60 -13.15 1.41
CA ILE A 110 11.95 -13.05 1.99
C ILE A 110 11.94 -13.36 3.48
N GLU A 111 10.92 -12.89 4.20
CA GLU A 111 10.69 -13.17 5.62
C GLU A 111 10.55 -14.67 5.86
N GLU A 112 9.72 -15.36 5.08
CA GLU A 112 9.55 -16.81 5.15
C GLU A 112 10.88 -17.56 4.91
N ARG A 113 11.64 -17.15 3.89
CA ARG A 113 12.96 -17.75 3.61
C ARG A 113 13.96 -17.53 4.74
N ALA A 114 13.93 -16.36 5.38
CA ALA A 114 14.80 -16.07 6.53
C ALA A 114 14.43 -16.94 7.73
N LEU A 115 13.14 -17.09 8.02
CA LEU A 115 12.63 -17.94 9.10
C LEU A 115 12.97 -19.42 8.88
N LEU A 116 12.81 -19.93 7.66
CA LEU A 116 13.21 -21.30 7.32
C LEU A 116 14.72 -21.52 7.53
N GLN A 117 15.55 -20.58 7.09
CA GLN A 117 17.01 -20.65 7.29
C GLN A 117 17.38 -20.62 8.78
N GLU A 118 16.71 -19.80 9.57
CA GLU A 118 16.92 -19.72 11.02
C GLU A 118 16.55 -21.03 11.72
N ARG A 119 15.41 -21.63 11.35
CA ARG A 119 14.99 -22.96 11.84
C ARG A 119 15.98 -24.06 11.48
N MET A 120 16.51 -24.07 10.24
CA MET A 120 17.51 -25.04 9.82
C MET A 120 18.81 -24.93 10.63
N ILE A 121 19.30 -23.71 10.86
CA ILE A 121 20.50 -23.48 11.68
C ILE A 121 20.27 -23.91 13.13
N ALA A 122 19.09 -23.62 13.70
CA ALA A 122 18.74 -24.04 15.05
C ALA A 122 18.68 -25.57 15.17
N LYS A 123 18.04 -26.25 14.21
CA LYS A 123 17.98 -27.72 14.17
C LYS A 123 19.36 -28.36 14.00
N ALA A 124 20.23 -27.79 13.17
CA ALA A 124 21.60 -28.26 13.01
C ALA A 124 22.48 -28.06 14.26
N GLY A 125 22.16 -27.08 15.11
CA GLY A 125 22.80 -26.89 16.42
C GLY A 125 22.31 -27.88 17.49
N GLN A 126 21.15 -28.50 17.28
CA GLN A 126 20.60 -29.56 18.11
C GLN A 126 20.97 -30.94 17.54
N THR A 127 22.26 -31.24 17.41
CA THR A 127 22.68 -32.62 17.14
C THR A 127 22.25 -33.47 18.33
N PRO A 128 21.41 -34.52 18.16
CA PRO A 128 21.09 -35.39 19.29
C PRO A 128 22.40 -36.04 19.73
N ALA A 129 22.73 -35.92 21.02
CA ALA A 129 23.81 -36.70 21.60
C ALA A 129 23.44 -38.18 21.36
N LEU A 130 24.08 -38.80 20.37
CA LEU A 130 24.10 -40.25 20.24
C LEU A 130 24.70 -40.73 21.55
N GLY A 131 23.81 -41.16 22.47
CA GLY A 131 24.18 -41.65 23.78
C GLY A 131 25.27 -42.68 23.58
N SER A 132 26.42 -42.43 24.19
CA SER A 132 27.48 -43.39 24.36
C SER A 132 26.85 -44.68 24.86
N ARG A 133 26.78 -45.69 23.99
CA ARG A 133 26.34 -47.04 24.33
C ARG A 133 27.33 -47.51 25.40
N LYS A 134 26.94 -47.44 26.68
CA LYS A 134 27.66 -48.09 27.77
C LYS A 134 27.81 -49.55 27.38
N GLY A 135 29.05 -50.00 27.15
CA GLY A 135 29.36 -51.42 27.07
C GLY A 135 28.98 -52.06 28.39
N SER A 136 27.88 -52.82 28.41
CA SER A 136 27.59 -53.74 29.49
C SER A 136 28.41 -54.99 29.24
N GLY A 137 29.66 -54.97 29.73
CA GLY A 137 30.37 -56.20 30.03
C GLY A 137 29.65 -56.87 31.18
N THR A 138 29.10 -58.06 30.94
CA THR A 138 28.73 -58.98 32.02
C THR A 138 29.83 -60.02 32.06
N ASP A 139 30.75 -59.83 33.00
CA ASP A 139 31.62 -60.92 33.46
C ASP A 139 30.72 -61.89 34.23
N LEU A 140 30.55 -63.08 33.67
CA LEU A 140 29.97 -64.23 34.36
C LEU A 140 31.12 -65.25 34.51
N GLU A 141 31.75 -65.22 35.69
CA GLU A 141 32.33 -66.40 36.34
C GLU A 141 31.22 -67.19 37.05
#